data_AF-A0A6B3GVB1-F1
#
_entry.id   AF-A0A6B3GVB1-F1
#
_cell.length_a   1.000
_cell.length_b   1.000
_cell.length_c   1.000
_cell.angle_alpha   90.00
_cell.angle_beta   90.00
_cell.angle_gamma   90.00
#
_symmetry.space_group_name_H-M   'P 1'
#
loop_
_entity.id
_entity.type
_entity.pdbx_description
1 polymer ?
#
loop_
_entity_poly.entity_id
_entity_poly.type
_entity_poly.pdbx_seq_one_letter_code
_entity_poly.pdbx_strand_id
1 'polypeptide(L)'
;CADADGGRSWIVRCPVYARHLILVMPAEAEELEPGAVPPDETVAARVGDCVVGVSEPVPLADTATGYRQAFHALAVARELPTRHARFGVSPDSALVVGPAGHRWADELLNPLLTHVPRRAQDPGSQELLATAASWLAFSSHATDHLKVHRNTLAARLRLIGELLGLDLHRLADQAALDLALRVHSTPAPACTPEPAQSGSPASGTSAAGSPASGTSEAAGGLDAILVRPAVRDWADQQLAPVLGAEETLRTWVRCEGRIGPAAAELGISVPGARKRLTRLETVLQRSLLRPPSARYDLWLALRSRDLAAAAQAAQIA
;
A
#
# COMPACT_ATOMS: atom_id res chain seq x y z
N CYS A 1 -24.88 -15.87 0.76
CA CYS A 1 -24.58 -14.45 0.49
C CYS A 1 -25.76 -13.75 -0.17
N ALA A 2 -26.25 -14.18 -1.34
CA ALA A 2 -27.43 -13.55 -1.97
C ALA A 2 -28.66 -13.54 -1.06
N ASP A 3 -28.95 -14.68 -0.41
CA ASP A 3 -30.04 -14.80 0.57
C ASP A 3 -29.77 -14.12 1.93
N ALA A 4 -28.54 -13.65 2.17
CA ALA A 4 -28.19 -12.95 3.41
C ALA A 4 -28.42 -11.44 3.31
N ASP A 5 -28.44 -10.88 2.10
CA ASP A 5 -28.57 -9.44 1.84
C ASP A 5 -29.78 -9.10 0.93
N GLY A 6 -30.66 -10.08 0.68
CA GLY A 6 -31.86 -9.86 -0.15
C GLY A 6 -31.55 -9.49 -1.60
N GLY A 7 -30.39 -9.90 -2.13
CA GLY A 7 -29.98 -9.65 -3.52
C GLY A 7 -29.42 -8.25 -3.81
N ARG A 8 -29.13 -7.42 -2.79
CA ARG A 8 -28.61 -6.05 -2.97
C ARG A 8 -27.09 -5.97 -3.20
N SER A 9 -26.38 -7.06 -2.94
CA SER A 9 -24.93 -7.18 -3.10
C SER A 9 -24.50 -7.62 -4.49
N TRP A 10 -23.41 -7.06 -5.00
CA TRP A 10 -22.64 -7.71 -6.07
C TRP A 10 -21.63 -8.69 -5.49
N ILE A 11 -21.73 -9.96 -5.91
CA ILE A 11 -20.87 -11.03 -5.45
C ILE A 11 -19.98 -11.46 -6.62
N VAL A 12 -18.68 -11.24 -6.49
CA VAL A 12 -17.70 -11.63 -7.51
C VAL A 12 -16.63 -12.53 -6.90
N ARG A 13 -16.11 -13.47 -7.71
CA ARG A 13 -14.95 -14.27 -7.30
C ARG A 13 -13.70 -13.41 -7.38
N CYS A 14 -12.81 -13.54 -6.41
CA CYS A 14 -11.50 -12.89 -6.49
C CYS A 14 -10.71 -13.50 -7.68
N PRO A 15 -10.18 -12.68 -8.60
CA PRO A 15 -9.42 -13.18 -9.75
C PRO A 15 -8.07 -13.79 -9.37
N VAL A 16 -7.58 -13.49 -8.16
CA VAL A 16 -6.28 -13.93 -7.63
C VAL A 16 -6.42 -15.11 -6.68
N TYR A 17 -7.37 -15.04 -5.74
CA TYR A 17 -7.55 -16.05 -4.70
C TYR A 17 -8.80 -16.88 -4.96
N ALA A 18 -8.65 -18.11 -5.45
CA ALA A 18 -9.75 -18.98 -5.85
C ALA A 18 -10.79 -19.26 -4.74
N ARG A 19 -10.39 -19.14 -3.47
CA ARG A 19 -11.26 -19.34 -2.29
C ARG A 19 -11.81 -18.04 -1.70
N HIS A 20 -11.59 -16.90 -2.35
CA HIS A 20 -12.11 -15.61 -1.89
C HIS A 20 -13.31 -15.17 -2.74
N LEU A 21 -14.34 -14.69 -2.05
CA LEU A 21 -15.46 -13.95 -2.63
C LEU A 21 -15.33 -12.50 -2.21
N ILE A 22 -15.60 -11.58 -3.14
CA ILE A 22 -15.68 -10.15 -2.89
C ILE A 22 -17.16 -9.79 -2.96
N LEU A 23 -17.65 -9.17 -1.89
CA LEU A 23 -19.02 -8.69 -1.78
C LEU A 23 -18.95 -7.15 -1.79
N VAL A 24 -19.55 -6.53 -2.80
CA VAL A 24 -19.77 -5.08 -2.84
C VAL A 24 -21.20 -4.84 -2.40
N MET A 25 -21.34 -4.16 -1.28
CA MET A 25 -22.62 -3.88 -0.65
C MET A 25 -22.86 -2.37 -0.65
N PRO A 26 -24.10 -1.90 -0.87
CA PRO A 26 -24.41 -0.50 -0.64
C PRO A 26 -24.14 -0.17 0.84
N ALA A 27 -23.50 0.98 1.09
CA ALA A 27 -23.45 1.53 2.43
C ALA A 27 -24.89 1.92 2.78
N GLU A 28 -25.53 1.18 3.69
CA GLU A 28 -26.90 1.46 4.09
C GLU A 28 -26.96 2.89 4.65
N ALA A 29 -27.90 3.71 4.14
CA ALA A 29 -28.26 4.96 4.77
C ALA A 29 -29.02 4.61 6.05
N GLU A 30 -28.31 4.50 7.18
CA GLU A 30 -28.78 4.63 8.57
C GLU A 30 -30.16 4.09 8.98
N GLU A 31 -30.69 3.03 8.36
CA GLU A 31 -31.91 2.36 8.84
C GLU A 31 -31.71 0.83 8.86
N LEU A 32 -30.72 0.37 9.63
CA LEU A 32 -30.76 -0.99 10.15
C LEU A 32 -31.89 -1.06 11.17
N GLU A 33 -32.95 -1.80 10.85
CA GLU A 33 -34.00 -2.17 11.80
C GLU A 33 -33.37 -2.56 13.15
N PRO A 34 -33.86 -2.03 14.30
CA PRO A 34 -33.27 -2.32 15.60
C PRO A 34 -33.18 -3.83 15.85
N GLY A 35 -31.96 -4.38 15.85
CA GLY A 35 -31.69 -5.81 16.02
C GLY A 35 -31.25 -6.57 14.76
N ALA A 36 -31.12 -5.91 13.61
CA ALA A 36 -30.53 -6.52 12.42
C ALA A 36 -29.04 -6.83 12.65
N VAL A 37 -28.69 -8.11 12.61
CA VAL A 37 -27.30 -8.58 12.66
C VAL A 37 -26.61 -8.14 11.37
N PRO A 38 -25.47 -7.43 11.45
CA PRO A 38 -24.84 -6.92 10.26
C PRO A 38 -24.39 -8.08 9.33
N PRO A 39 -24.35 -7.83 8.01
CA PRO A 39 -24.24 -8.90 7.01
C PRO A 39 -22.92 -9.68 7.10
N ASP A 40 -21.85 -9.07 7.60
CA ASP A 40 -20.55 -9.71 7.84
C ASP A 40 -20.61 -10.81 8.90
N GLU A 41 -21.27 -10.53 10.03
CA GLU A 41 -21.49 -11.49 11.10
C GLU A 41 -22.43 -12.63 10.64
N THR A 42 -23.48 -12.27 9.89
CA THR A 42 -24.42 -13.25 9.32
C THR A 42 -23.73 -14.20 8.34
N VAL A 43 -22.84 -13.71 7.47
CA VAL A 43 -22.10 -14.54 6.52
C VAL A 43 -21.10 -15.45 7.24
N ALA A 44 -20.37 -14.93 8.24
CA ALA A 44 -19.43 -15.71 9.04
C ALA A 44 -20.10 -16.81 9.88
N ALA A 45 -21.34 -16.58 10.34
CA ALA A 45 -22.13 -17.55 11.08
C ALA A 45 -22.75 -18.64 10.17
N ARG A 46 -23.23 -18.27 8.97
CA ARG A 46 -23.93 -19.19 8.06
C ARG A 46 -23.02 -20.21 7.36
N VAL A 47 -21.75 -19.88 7.15
CA VAL A 47 -20.79 -20.76 6.46
C VAL A 47 -19.67 -21.11 7.42
N GLY A 48 -19.67 -22.36 7.91
CA GLY A 48 -18.85 -22.82 9.03
C GLY A 48 -17.33 -22.62 8.89
N ASP A 49 -16.80 -22.51 7.67
CA ASP A 49 -15.36 -22.29 7.41
C ASP A 49 -15.07 -20.89 6.81
N CYS A 50 -16.04 -19.99 6.81
CA CYS A 50 -15.88 -18.65 6.23
C CYS A 50 -15.26 -17.69 7.24
N VAL A 51 -14.31 -16.88 6.75
CA VAL A 51 -13.70 -15.78 7.48
C VAL A 51 -13.96 -14.51 6.70
N VAL A 52 -14.41 -13.46 7.37
CA VAL A 52 -14.89 -12.22 6.73
C VAL A 52 -14.04 -11.04 7.15
N GLY A 53 -13.56 -10.27 6.19
CA GLY A 53 -12.94 -8.97 6.42
C GLY A 53 -13.78 -7.89 5.74
N VAL A 54 -14.02 -6.79 6.44
CA VAL A 54 -14.87 -5.70 5.94
C VAL A 54 -14.04 -4.42 5.86
N SER A 55 -14.18 -3.68 4.78
CA SER A 55 -13.59 -2.35 4.63
C SER A 55 -14.40 -1.29 5.37
N GLU A 56 -13.91 -0.06 5.38
CA GLU A 56 -14.80 1.08 5.60
C GLU A 56 -15.73 1.26 4.38
N PRO A 57 -16.83 2.02 4.54
CA PRO A 57 -17.57 2.52 3.39
C PRO A 57 -16.64 3.35 2.49
N VAL A 58 -16.56 2.96 1.22
CA VAL A 58 -15.77 3.68 0.22
C VAL A 58 -16.66 4.06 -0.97
N PRO A 59 -16.37 5.18 -1.66
CA PRO A 59 -16.98 5.45 -2.95
C PRO A 59 -16.81 4.27 -3.90
N LEU A 60 -17.77 4.04 -4.80
CA LEU A 60 -17.72 2.91 -5.72
C LEU A 60 -16.46 2.92 -6.62
N ALA A 61 -15.97 4.12 -6.95
CA ALA A 61 -14.72 4.30 -7.68
C ALA A 61 -13.48 3.77 -6.92
N ASP A 62 -13.54 3.72 -5.58
CA ASP A 62 -12.42 3.39 -4.70
C ASP A 62 -12.48 1.94 -4.18
N THR A 63 -13.20 1.07 -4.89
CA THR A 63 -13.31 -0.37 -4.54
C THR A 63 -11.96 -1.08 -4.44
N ALA A 64 -10.91 -0.60 -5.12
CA ALA A 64 -9.55 -1.11 -4.93
C ALA A 64 -9.01 -0.84 -3.51
N THR A 65 -9.28 0.35 -2.96
CA THR A 65 -8.97 0.69 -1.57
C THR A 65 -9.83 -0.13 -0.62
N GLY A 66 -11.14 -0.24 -0.87
CA GLY A 66 -12.04 -1.10 -0.10
C GLY A 66 -11.56 -2.56 -0.06
N TYR A 67 -11.15 -3.13 -1.19
CA TYR A 67 -10.59 -4.48 -1.24
C TYR A 67 -9.33 -4.63 -0.38
N ARG A 68 -8.39 -3.67 -0.42
CA ARG A 68 -7.17 -3.71 0.43
C ARG A 68 -7.52 -3.65 1.92
N GLN A 69 -8.42 -2.74 2.31
CA GLN A 69 -8.90 -2.61 3.69
C GLN A 69 -9.58 -3.91 4.18
N ALA A 70 -10.51 -4.45 3.39
CA ALA A 70 -11.18 -5.72 3.69
C ALA A 70 -10.18 -6.87 3.79
N PHE A 71 -9.13 -6.90 2.96
CA PHE A 71 -8.10 -7.94 3.04
C PHE A 71 -7.23 -7.83 4.30
N HIS A 72 -6.93 -6.62 4.75
CA HIS A 72 -6.26 -6.40 6.02
C HIS A 72 -7.12 -6.89 7.20
N ALA A 73 -8.40 -6.51 7.22
CA ALA A 73 -9.34 -7.01 8.22
C ALA A 73 -9.47 -8.55 8.16
N LEU A 74 -9.48 -9.13 6.96
CA LEU A 74 -9.51 -10.58 6.77
C LEU A 74 -8.29 -11.29 7.36
N ALA A 75 -7.11 -10.66 7.34
CA ALA A 75 -5.92 -11.23 7.97
C ALA A 75 -6.09 -11.35 9.49
N VAL A 76 -6.69 -10.34 10.12
CA VAL A 76 -7.01 -10.36 11.56
C VAL A 76 -8.08 -11.38 11.88
N ALA A 77 -9.17 -11.38 11.10
CA ALA A 77 -10.33 -12.23 11.31
C ALA A 77 -9.98 -13.72 11.39
N ARG A 78 -8.90 -14.16 10.71
CA ARG A 78 -8.41 -15.56 10.75
C ARG A 78 -7.96 -16.01 12.14
N GLU A 79 -7.50 -15.08 12.98
CA GLU A 79 -7.03 -15.37 14.33
C GLU A 79 -8.13 -15.14 15.39
N LEU A 80 -9.29 -14.60 15.00
CA LEU A 80 -10.41 -14.33 15.90
C LEU A 80 -11.39 -15.51 15.95
N PRO A 81 -11.89 -15.89 17.13
CA PRO A 81 -12.93 -16.91 17.26
C PRO A 81 -14.23 -16.56 16.52
N THR A 82 -14.53 -15.27 16.40
CA THR A 82 -15.71 -14.75 15.68
C THR A 82 -15.58 -14.90 14.16
N ARG A 83 -14.36 -15.04 13.64
CA ARG A 83 -14.06 -15.17 12.19
C ARG A 83 -14.51 -13.99 11.34
N HIS A 84 -14.76 -12.83 11.95
CA HIS A 84 -14.99 -11.59 11.22
C HIS A 84 -14.24 -10.44 11.89
N ALA A 85 -13.79 -9.48 11.08
CA ALA A 85 -13.20 -8.23 11.54
C ALA A 85 -13.52 -7.11 10.55
N ARG A 86 -13.58 -5.88 11.07
CA ARG A 86 -13.75 -4.66 10.27
C ARG A 86 -12.46 -3.87 10.28
N PHE A 87 -12.15 -3.25 9.17
CA PHE A 87 -11.02 -2.34 9.06
C PHE A 87 -11.25 -1.11 9.93
N GLY A 88 -10.27 -0.76 10.76
CA GLY A 88 -10.33 0.44 11.59
C GLY A 88 -9.86 1.68 10.84
N VAL A 89 -10.35 2.85 11.24
CA VAL A 89 -9.95 4.16 10.69
C VAL A 89 -8.44 4.31 10.84
N SER A 90 -7.74 4.37 9.71
CA SER A 90 -6.31 4.59 9.67
C SER A 90 -6.01 5.52 8.49
N PRO A 91 -5.38 6.69 8.72
CA PRO A 91 -5.16 7.65 7.64
C PRO A 91 -4.34 7.03 6.51
N ASP A 92 -4.82 7.14 5.27
CA ASP A 92 -4.06 6.66 4.11
C ASP A 92 -2.86 7.58 3.90
N SER A 93 -1.68 6.98 3.77
CA SER A 93 -0.43 7.68 3.44
C SER A 93 -0.59 8.63 2.24
N ALA A 94 -1.36 8.25 1.23
CA ALA A 94 -1.59 9.07 0.03
C ALA A 94 -2.30 10.40 0.33
N LEU A 95 -3.13 10.45 1.38
CA LEU A 95 -3.81 11.67 1.82
C LEU A 95 -2.89 12.55 2.67
N VAL A 96 -2.08 11.93 3.52
CA VAL A 96 -1.22 12.63 4.48
C VAL A 96 -0.04 13.34 3.82
N VAL A 97 0.44 12.83 2.68
CA VAL A 97 1.57 13.45 1.98
C VAL A 97 1.22 14.78 1.31
N GLY A 98 -0.04 15.18 1.21
CA GLY A 98 -0.47 16.52 0.77
C GLY A 98 0.13 17.01 -0.57
N PRO A 99 0.13 18.34 -0.85
CA PRO A 99 0.49 18.86 -2.17
C PRO A 99 1.94 18.59 -2.61
N ALA A 100 2.90 18.61 -1.68
CA ALA A 100 4.29 18.29 -2.01
C ALA A 100 4.44 16.81 -2.38
N GLY A 101 3.70 15.91 -1.72
CA GLY A 101 3.66 14.49 -2.07
C GLY A 101 3.05 14.24 -3.45
N HIS A 102 2.03 15.02 -3.83
CA HIS A 102 1.45 14.94 -5.18
C HIS A 102 2.48 15.34 -6.25
N ARG A 103 3.18 16.47 -6.07
CA ARG A 103 4.24 16.87 -7.00
C ARG A 103 5.36 15.83 -7.11
N TRP A 104 5.82 15.31 -5.98
CA TRP A 104 6.83 14.24 -5.96
C TRP A 104 6.33 12.97 -6.67
N ALA A 105 5.08 12.57 -6.46
CA ALA A 105 4.50 11.40 -7.10
C ALA A 105 4.37 11.60 -8.62
N ASP A 106 3.95 12.79 -9.06
CA ASP A 106 3.87 13.15 -10.47
C ASP A 106 5.24 13.14 -11.13
N GLU A 107 6.26 13.72 -10.48
CA GLU A 107 7.65 13.71 -10.94
C GLU A 107 8.20 12.27 -11.05
N LEU A 108 7.98 11.45 -10.03
CA LEU A 108 8.40 10.04 -10.04
C LEU A 108 7.72 9.26 -11.16
N LEU A 109 6.41 9.43 -11.36
CA LEU A 109 5.64 8.65 -12.33
C LEU A 109 5.72 9.20 -13.76
N ASN A 110 6.19 10.44 -13.95
CA ASN A 110 6.20 11.11 -15.26
C ASN A 110 6.89 10.28 -16.38
N PRO A 111 8.06 9.64 -16.17
CA PRO A 111 8.68 8.81 -17.21
C PRO A 111 7.81 7.63 -17.64
N LEU A 112 7.01 7.08 -16.72
CA LEU A 112 6.08 5.99 -16.99
C LEU A 112 4.80 6.49 -17.67
N LEU A 113 4.26 7.62 -17.21
CA LEU A 113 3.04 8.24 -17.75
C LEU A 113 3.23 8.72 -19.19
N THR A 114 4.40 9.26 -19.50
CA THR A 114 4.76 9.78 -20.83
C THR A 114 5.37 8.72 -21.76
N HIS A 115 5.50 7.47 -21.31
CA HIS A 115 6.07 6.39 -22.09
C HIS A 115 5.24 6.10 -23.35
N VAL A 116 5.89 6.16 -24.51
CA VAL A 116 5.32 5.78 -25.79
C VAL A 116 5.96 4.46 -26.26
N PRO A 117 5.16 3.41 -26.51
CA PRO A 117 5.68 2.12 -26.96
C PRO A 117 6.32 2.24 -28.36
N ARG A 118 7.44 1.55 -28.58
CA ARG A 118 8.15 1.60 -29.87
C ARG A 118 7.43 0.83 -30.97
N ARG A 119 6.67 -0.20 -30.59
CA ARG A 119 5.88 -1.06 -31.49
C ARG A 119 4.46 -1.14 -30.96
N ALA A 120 3.50 -1.40 -31.85
CA ALA A 120 2.09 -1.51 -31.48
C ALA A 120 1.81 -2.63 -30.44
N GLN A 121 2.62 -3.69 -30.43
CA GLN A 121 2.50 -4.78 -29.45
C GLN A 121 3.25 -4.55 -28.13
N ASP A 122 4.07 -3.49 -28.04
CA ASP A 122 4.80 -3.17 -26.81
C ASP A 122 3.82 -2.51 -25.81
N PRO A 123 3.97 -2.75 -24.49
CA PRO A 123 3.04 -2.23 -23.49
C PRO A 123 3.12 -0.71 -23.39
N GLY A 124 1.96 -0.03 -23.51
CA GLY A 124 1.85 1.41 -23.28
C GLY A 124 1.86 1.80 -21.80
N SER A 125 1.87 3.10 -21.52
CA SER A 125 1.89 3.66 -20.15
C SER A 125 0.80 3.09 -19.23
N GLN A 126 -0.45 3.02 -19.73
CA GLN A 126 -1.58 2.47 -18.97
C GLN A 126 -1.39 1.00 -18.60
N GLU A 127 -0.87 0.18 -19.52
CA GLU A 127 -0.58 -1.23 -19.24
C GLU A 127 0.55 -1.39 -18.22
N LEU A 128 1.56 -0.53 -18.26
CA LEU A 128 2.66 -0.56 -17.32
C LEU A 128 2.24 -0.08 -15.92
N LEU A 129 1.41 0.97 -15.82
CA LEU A 129 0.81 1.41 -14.56
C LEU A 129 -0.05 0.31 -13.93
N ALA A 130 -0.94 -0.30 -14.71
CA ALA A 130 -1.75 -1.44 -14.25
C ALA A 130 -0.87 -2.62 -13.81
N THR A 131 0.24 -2.85 -14.53
CA THR A 131 1.21 -3.90 -14.16
C THR A 131 1.89 -3.60 -12.84
N ALA A 132 2.38 -2.38 -12.63
CA ALA A 132 3.02 -1.95 -11.40
C ALA A 132 2.06 -2.05 -10.20
N ALA A 133 0.87 -1.47 -10.32
CA ALA A 133 -0.14 -1.49 -9.26
C ALA A 133 -0.56 -2.93 -8.89
N SER A 134 -0.82 -3.77 -9.90
CA SER A 134 -1.18 -5.18 -9.68
C SER A 134 -0.04 -5.97 -9.05
N TRP A 135 1.20 -5.77 -9.50
CA TRP A 135 2.36 -6.46 -8.92
C TRP A 135 2.68 -6.01 -7.50
N LEU A 136 2.57 -4.72 -7.18
CA LEU A 136 2.75 -4.25 -5.82
C LEU A 136 1.68 -4.82 -4.88
N ALA A 137 0.43 -4.90 -5.34
CA ALA A 137 -0.68 -5.46 -4.58
C ALA A 137 -0.63 -6.99 -4.43
N PHE A 138 -0.21 -7.73 -5.45
CA PHE A 138 -0.37 -9.19 -5.54
C PHE A 138 0.92 -9.98 -5.73
N SER A 139 2.06 -9.31 -5.89
CA SER A 139 3.36 -9.92 -6.17
C SER A 139 3.28 -10.86 -7.39
N SER A 140 3.73 -12.12 -7.26
CA SER A 140 3.67 -13.10 -8.36
C SER A 140 2.25 -13.42 -8.84
N HIS A 141 1.24 -13.25 -7.98
CA HIS A 141 -0.16 -13.45 -8.34
C HIS A 141 -0.74 -12.34 -9.23
N ALA A 142 0.03 -11.29 -9.53
CA ALA A 142 -0.34 -10.33 -10.56
C ALA A 142 -0.53 -10.97 -11.93
N THR A 143 0.10 -12.13 -12.19
CA THR A 143 -0.14 -12.94 -13.40
C THR A 143 -1.60 -13.39 -13.50
N ASP A 144 -2.19 -13.84 -12.40
CA ASP A 144 -3.60 -14.24 -12.31
C ASP A 144 -4.54 -13.03 -12.45
N HIS A 145 -4.17 -11.89 -11.88
CA HIS A 145 -4.95 -10.67 -11.95
C HIS A 145 -4.97 -10.08 -13.37
N LEU A 146 -3.80 -9.93 -13.98
CA LEU A 146 -3.62 -9.31 -15.30
C LEU A 146 -3.86 -10.28 -16.47
N LYS A 147 -4.01 -11.58 -16.18
CA LYS A 147 -4.10 -12.65 -17.19
C LYS A 147 -2.91 -12.65 -18.16
N VAL A 148 -1.70 -12.46 -17.62
CA VAL A 148 -0.45 -12.48 -18.39
C VAL A 148 0.50 -13.57 -17.91
N HIS A 149 1.40 -14.01 -18.79
CA HIS A 149 2.42 -14.98 -18.43
C HIS A 149 3.52 -14.36 -17.54
N ARG A 150 4.16 -15.18 -16.68
CA ARG A 150 5.24 -14.74 -15.76
C ARG A 150 6.40 -14.01 -16.46
N ASN A 151 6.75 -14.42 -17.69
CA ASN A 151 7.83 -13.79 -18.44
C ASN A 151 7.42 -12.39 -18.93
N THR A 152 6.15 -12.22 -19.31
CA THR A 152 5.60 -10.91 -19.69
C THR A 152 5.59 -9.97 -18.50
N LEU A 153 5.15 -10.46 -17.33
CA LEU A 153 5.21 -9.70 -16.08
C LEU A 153 6.65 -9.28 -15.77
N ALA A 154 7.61 -10.21 -15.81
CA ALA A 154 9.02 -9.90 -15.54
C ALA A 154 9.60 -8.88 -16.55
N ALA A 155 9.28 -9.00 -17.84
CA ALA A 155 9.73 -8.05 -18.85
C ALA A 155 9.16 -6.64 -18.61
N ARG A 156 7.87 -6.54 -18.27
CA ARG A 156 7.21 -5.26 -17.95
C ARG A 156 7.79 -4.63 -16.69
N LEU A 157 8.04 -5.41 -15.64
CA LEU A 157 8.65 -4.91 -14.40
C LEU A 157 10.08 -4.41 -14.61
N ARG A 158 10.88 -5.07 -15.45
CA ARG A 158 12.20 -4.55 -15.84
C ARG A 158 12.08 -3.21 -16.56
N LEU A 159 11.18 -3.10 -17.54
CA LEU A 159 10.94 -1.85 -18.24
C LEU A 159 10.48 -0.73 -17.29
N ILE A 160 9.58 -1.04 -16.34
CA ILE A 160 9.14 -0.07 -15.31
C ILE A 160 10.32 0.40 -14.47
N GLY A 161 11.15 -0.54 -13.96
CA GLY A 161 12.34 -0.20 -13.19
C GLY A 161 13.32 0.66 -13.98
N GLU A 162 13.57 0.32 -15.25
CA GLU A 162 14.42 1.09 -16.17
C GLU A 162 13.90 2.51 -16.43
N LEU A 163 12.59 2.65 -16.70
CA LEU A 163 11.97 3.96 -16.96
C LEU A 163 12.00 4.87 -15.72
N LEU A 164 11.80 4.30 -14.54
CA LEU A 164 11.72 5.04 -13.29
C LEU A 164 13.07 5.19 -12.58
N GLY A 165 14.13 4.52 -13.04
CA GLY A 165 15.41 4.45 -12.35
C GLY A 165 15.34 3.71 -11.00
N LEU A 166 14.35 2.83 -10.83
CA LEU A 166 14.09 2.11 -9.59
C LEU A 166 14.57 0.65 -9.66
N ASP A 167 15.16 0.16 -8.56
CA ASP A 167 15.41 -1.27 -8.40
C ASP A 167 14.22 -1.91 -7.69
N LEU A 168 13.32 -2.50 -8.49
CA LEU A 168 12.12 -3.17 -7.98
C LEU A 168 12.42 -4.43 -7.14
N HIS A 169 13.67 -4.82 -6.92
CA HIS A 169 14.02 -5.81 -5.91
C HIS A 169 14.13 -5.24 -4.50
N ARG A 170 14.26 -3.92 -4.36
CA ARG A 170 14.38 -3.21 -3.08
C ARG A 170 13.00 -2.76 -2.60
N LEU A 171 12.71 -3.02 -1.33
CA LEU A 171 11.46 -2.65 -0.67
C LEU A 171 11.30 -1.13 -0.58
N ALA A 172 12.41 -0.39 -0.47
CA ALA A 172 12.42 1.08 -0.52
C ALA A 172 11.81 1.61 -1.82
N ASP A 173 12.30 1.10 -2.95
CA ASP A 173 11.88 1.53 -4.29
C ASP A 173 10.44 1.05 -4.58
N GLN A 174 10.08 -0.14 -4.10
CA GLN A 174 8.69 -0.63 -4.14
C GLN A 174 7.74 0.25 -3.33
N ALA A 175 8.15 0.68 -2.13
CA ALA A 175 7.34 1.51 -1.26
C ALA A 175 7.15 2.93 -1.82
N ALA A 176 8.20 3.50 -2.42
CA ALA A 176 8.13 4.74 -3.16
C ALA A 176 7.12 4.64 -4.31
N LEU A 177 7.23 3.60 -5.14
CA LEU A 177 6.32 3.39 -6.26
C LEU A 177 4.87 3.15 -5.81
N ASP A 178 4.65 2.35 -4.77
CA ASP A 178 3.32 2.09 -4.21
C ASP A 178 2.66 3.38 -3.68
N LEU A 179 3.41 4.20 -2.95
CA LEU A 179 2.93 5.49 -2.46
C LEU A 179 2.58 6.41 -3.63
N ALA A 180 3.47 6.56 -4.61
CA ALA A 180 3.23 7.43 -5.76
C ALA A 180 2.00 7.00 -6.57
N LEU A 181 1.80 5.70 -6.78
CA LEU A 181 0.61 5.18 -7.47
C LEU A 181 -0.68 5.44 -6.69
N ARG A 182 -0.65 5.31 -5.35
CA ARG A 182 -1.81 5.65 -4.51
C ARG A 182 -2.11 7.14 -4.53
N VAL A 183 -1.08 8.00 -4.46
CA VAL A 183 -1.23 9.45 -4.56
C VAL A 183 -1.84 9.83 -5.91
N HIS A 184 -1.32 9.27 -7.01
CA HIS A 184 -1.85 9.50 -8.36
C HIS A 184 -3.30 9.04 -8.53
N SER A 185 -3.70 7.96 -7.84
CA SER A 185 -5.08 7.45 -7.86
C SER A 185 -6.02 8.23 -6.94
N THR A 186 -5.49 9.09 -6.07
CA THR A 186 -6.30 9.92 -5.16
C THR A 186 -6.75 11.16 -5.94
N PRO A 187 -8.05 11.48 -5.98
CA PRO A 187 -8.50 12.72 -6.58
C PRO A 187 -7.82 13.90 -5.88
N ALA A 188 -7.15 14.76 -6.64
CA ALA A 188 -6.58 15.98 -6.09
C ALA A 188 -7.69 16.75 -5.35
N PRO A 189 -7.48 17.20 -4.10
CA PRO A 189 -8.47 18.01 -3.42
C PRO A 189 -8.77 19.22 -4.31
N ALA A 190 -10.06 19.42 -4.62
CA ALA A 190 -10.51 20.53 -5.47
C ALA A 190 -9.83 21.81 -4.99
N CYS A 191 -9.11 22.49 -5.88
CA CYS A 191 -8.37 23.70 -5.57
C CYS A 191 -9.29 24.74 -4.92
N THR A 192 -9.32 24.81 -3.59
CA THR A 192 -9.59 26.06 -2.92
C THR A 192 -8.35 26.92 -3.12
N PRO A 193 -8.41 28.04 -3.86
CA PRO A 193 -7.25 28.87 -4.08
C PRO A 193 -6.75 29.40 -2.74
N GLU A 194 -5.58 28.90 -2.33
CA GLU A 194 -4.82 29.47 -1.22
C GLU A 194 -4.38 30.89 -1.62
N PRO A 195 -4.60 31.92 -0.79
CA PRO A 195 -4.28 33.30 -1.17
C PRO A 195 -2.78 33.44 -1.43
N ALA A 196 -2.46 33.85 -2.67
CA ALA A 196 -1.11 34.04 -3.17
C ALA A 196 -0.29 34.95 -2.26
N GLN A 197 0.70 34.39 -1.57
CA GLN A 197 1.75 35.19 -0.95
C GLN A 197 2.69 35.68 -2.07
N SER A 198 2.50 36.95 -2.42
CA SER A 198 3.29 37.68 -3.40
C SER A 198 4.66 38.01 -2.83
N GLY A 199 5.75 37.65 -3.53
CA GLY A 199 7.09 38.05 -3.08
C GLY A 199 8.33 37.48 -3.79
N SER A 200 8.40 37.54 -5.14
CA SER A 200 9.60 37.85 -5.97
C SER A 200 10.94 37.09 -5.84
N PRO A 201 11.90 37.24 -6.79
CA PRO A 201 11.85 36.95 -8.22
C PRO A 201 12.86 35.88 -8.66
N ALA A 202 12.68 35.42 -9.90
CA ALA A 202 13.51 34.48 -10.62
C ALA A 202 15.00 34.90 -10.74
N SER A 203 15.88 33.91 -10.66
CA SER A 203 17.22 33.96 -11.27
C SER A 203 17.50 32.59 -11.86
N GLY A 204 17.59 32.55 -13.19
CA GLY A 204 17.91 31.34 -13.93
C GLY A 204 19.39 31.02 -13.90
N THR A 205 19.73 29.74 -13.92
CA THR A 205 20.92 29.25 -14.62
C THR A 205 20.68 27.80 -15.01
N SER A 206 20.63 27.56 -16.32
CA SER A 206 20.72 26.23 -16.92
C SER A 206 22.16 26.03 -17.38
N ALA A 207 22.82 24.97 -16.91
CA ALA A 207 23.94 24.34 -17.59
C ALA A 207 24.22 22.93 -17.04
N ALA A 208 23.86 21.94 -17.86
CA ALA A 208 24.47 20.63 -18.10
C ALA A 208 25.29 19.93 -16.98
N GLY A 209 24.89 18.69 -16.66
CA GLY A 209 25.71 17.70 -15.96
C GLY A 209 25.18 16.26 -16.11
N SER A 210 25.95 15.45 -16.86
CA SER A 210 26.05 13.98 -16.97
C SER A 210 24.98 13.01 -16.42
N PRO A 211 24.72 11.87 -17.12
CA PRO A 211 23.90 10.80 -16.58
C PRO A 211 24.73 9.92 -15.63
N ALA A 212 24.47 10.00 -14.33
CA ALA A 212 24.95 9.01 -13.37
C ALA A 212 24.07 8.93 -12.12
N SER A 213 23.58 7.72 -11.85
CA SER A 213 23.02 7.24 -10.56
C SER A 213 21.60 7.69 -10.18
N GLY A 214 20.60 7.22 -10.93
CA GLY A 214 19.17 7.45 -10.72
C GLY A 214 18.54 6.83 -9.45
N THR A 215 19.30 6.17 -8.58
CA THR A 215 18.77 5.62 -7.32
C THR A 215 18.83 6.59 -6.14
N SER A 216 19.64 7.67 -6.23
CA SER A 216 19.88 8.59 -5.10
C SER A 216 18.94 9.81 -5.10
N GLU A 217 18.54 10.33 -6.26
CA GLU A 217 17.70 11.53 -6.34
C GLU A 217 16.23 11.26 -6.00
N ALA A 218 15.66 10.14 -6.45
CA ALA A 218 14.29 9.75 -6.11
C ALA A 218 14.11 9.48 -4.60
N ALA A 219 15.14 8.90 -3.96
CA ALA A 219 15.19 8.70 -2.51
C ALA A 219 15.32 10.03 -1.74
N GLY A 220 16.12 10.98 -2.26
CA GLY A 220 16.20 12.34 -1.70
C GLY A 220 14.86 13.08 -1.76
N GLY A 221 14.09 12.88 -2.83
CA GLY A 221 12.72 13.40 -2.96
C GLY A 221 11.75 12.76 -1.96
N LEU A 222 11.78 11.44 -1.81
CA LEU A 222 10.90 10.73 -0.86
C LEU A 222 11.21 11.08 0.59
N ASP A 223 12.49 11.11 0.98
CA ASP A 223 12.88 11.47 2.34
C ASP A 223 12.39 12.88 2.73
N ALA A 224 12.40 13.83 1.80
CA ALA A 224 11.85 15.18 1.99
C ALA A 224 10.32 15.16 2.26
N ILE A 225 9.58 14.22 1.70
CA ILE A 225 8.17 14.00 2.00
C ILE A 225 8.00 13.37 3.39
N LEU A 226 8.83 12.36 3.71
CA LEU A 226 8.72 11.59 4.95
C LEU A 226 9.07 12.41 6.22
N VAL A 227 9.92 13.44 6.11
CA VAL A 227 10.24 14.31 7.25
C VAL A 227 9.12 15.29 7.63
N ARG A 228 8.04 15.36 6.86
CA ARG A 228 6.96 16.34 7.13
C ARG A 228 6.15 15.95 8.37
N PRO A 229 5.70 16.93 9.19
CA PRO A 229 5.01 16.66 10.45
C PRO A 229 3.81 15.71 10.33
N ALA A 230 2.91 15.97 9.37
CA ALA A 230 1.75 15.11 9.16
C ALA A 230 2.14 13.65 8.84
N VAL A 231 3.21 13.45 8.06
CA VAL A 231 3.70 12.11 7.71
C VAL A 231 4.38 11.43 8.90
N ARG A 232 5.02 12.20 9.79
CA ARG A 232 5.56 11.68 11.06
C ARG A 232 4.44 11.26 12.00
N ASP A 233 3.40 12.09 12.17
CA ASP A 233 2.25 11.76 13.00
C ASP A 233 1.55 10.49 12.50
N TRP A 234 1.40 10.38 11.17
CA TRP A 234 0.92 9.15 10.54
C TRP A 234 1.82 7.95 10.82
N ALA A 235 3.13 8.09 10.65
CA ALA A 235 4.10 7.02 10.88
C ALA A 235 4.05 6.52 12.34
N ASP A 236 3.97 7.44 13.29
CA ASP A 236 3.85 7.13 14.71
C ASP A 236 2.53 6.40 15.01
N GLN A 237 1.42 6.80 14.40
CA GLN A 237 0.15 6.08 14.51
C GLN A 237 0.23 4.65 13.93
N GLN A 238 0.91 4.45 12.79
CA GLN A 238 1.08 3.10 12.21
C GLN A 238 1.92 2.19 13.10
N LEU A 239 2.90 2.75 13.81
CA LEU A 239 3.87 1.99 14.62
C LEU A 239 3.51 1.91 16.10
N ALA A 240 2.57 2.73 16.58
CA ALA A 240 2.10 2.72 17.96
C ALA A 240 1.73 1.31 18.48
N PRO A 241 1.04 0.44 17.71
CA PRO A 241 0.67 -0.89 18.21
C PRO A 241 1.87 -1.82 18.46
N VAL A 242 3.02 -1.58 17.82
CA VAL A 242 4.19 -2.47 17.87
C VAL A 242 5.37 -1.89 18.65
N LEU A 243 5.17 -0.76 19.34
CA LEU A 243 6.16 -0.19 20.24
C LEU A 243 6.57 -1.25 21.28
N GLY A 244 7.88 -1.48 21.42
CA GLY A 244 8.45 -2.51 22.30
C GLY A 244 8.55 -3.93 21.70
N ALA A 245 7.95 -4.18 20.52
CA ALA A 245 8.10 -5.43 19.76
C ALA A 245 8.67 -5.22 18.34
N GLU A 246 9.28 -4.04 18.10
CA GLU A 246 9.69 -3.56 16.79
C GLU A 246 10.80 -4.40 16.14
N GLU A 247 11.63 -5.10 16.92
CA GLU A 247 12.83 -5.78 16.40
C GLU A 247 12.50 -6.78 15.29
N THR A 248 11.44 -7.57 15.45
CA THR A 248 11.02 -8.53 14.42
C THR A 248 10.54 -7.81 13.16
N LEU A 249 9.75 -6.74 13.31
CA LEU A 249 9.25 -5.94 12.20
C LEU A 249 10.40 -5.26 11.44
N ARG A 250 11.27 -4.54 12.16
CA ARG A 250 12.44 -3.85 11.61
C ARG A 250 13.37 -4.82 10.88
N THR A 251 13.63 -5.99 11.45
CA THR A 251 14.48 -7.01 10.82
C THR A 251 13.84 -7.57 9.55
N TRP A 252 12.54 -7.86 9.59
CA TRP A 252 11.82 -8.31 8.41
C TRP A 252 11.81 -7.28 7.27
N VAL A 253 11.59 -6.00 7.59
CA VAL A 253 11.63 -4.89 6.63
C VAL A 253 13.04 -4.70 6.05
N ARG A 254 14.09 -4.72 6.88
CA ARG A 254 15.50 -4.67 6.43
C ARG A 254 15.87 -5.86 5.52
N CYS A 255 15.22 -7.01 5.72
CA CYS A 255 15.35 -8.19 4.89
C CYS A 255 14.43 -8.19 3.65
N GLU A 256 13.96 -7.02 3.18
CA GLU A 256 13.10 -6.85 2.00
C GLU A 256 11.74 -7.56 2.11
N GLY A 257 11.24 -7.74 3.34
CA GLY A 257 10.02 -8.49 3.61
C GLY A 257 10.15 -10.01 3.41
N ARG A 258 11.39 -10.55 3.37
CA ARG A 258 11.63 -11.99 3.19
C ARG A 258 11.79 -12.70 4.53
N ILE A 259 10.92 -13.69 4.79
CA ILE A 259 10.88 -14.42 6.08
C ILE A 259 12.16 -15.24 6.33
N GLY A 260 12.71 -15.89 5.30
CA GLY A 260 13.92 -16.71 5.43
C GLY A 260 15.13 -15.92 5.95
N PRO A 261 15.57 -14.87 5.22
CA PRO A 261 16.63 -13.98 5.68
C PRO A 261 16.34 -13.35 7.05
N ALA A 262 15.11 -12.89 7.29
CA ALA A 262 14.74 -12.30 8.58
C ALA A 262 14.86 -13.29 9.74
N ALA A 263 14.48 -14.55 9.54
CA ALA A 263 14.60 -15.60 10.54
C ALA A 263 16.08 -15.89 10.87
N ALA A 264 16.92 -15.94 9.83
CA ALA A 264 18.36 -16.13 10.00
C ALA A 264 19.00 -14.97 10.79
N GLU A 265 18.64 -13.72 10.46
CA GLU A 265 19.15 -12.55 11.18
C GLU A 265 18.65 -12.48 12.63
N LEU A 266 17.40 -12.87 12.89
CA LEU A 266 16.83 -12.96 14.24
C LEU A 266 17.34 -14.17 15.05
N GLY A 267 18.14 -15.06 14.45
CA GLY A 267 18.62 -16.29 15.12
C GLY A 267 17.50 -17.28 15.49
N ILE A 268 16.38 -17.29 14.75
CA ILE A 268 15.23 -18.16 14.99
C ILE A 268 14.87 -19.00 13.75
N SER A 269 14.03 -20.02 13.94
CA SER A 269 13.53 -20.81 12.81
C SER A 269 12.55 -20.03 11.94
N VAL A 270 12.47 -20.37 10.65
CA VAL A 270 11.51 -19.76 9.70
C VAL A 270 10.05 -19.88 10.17
N PRO A 271 9.58 -21.03 10.72
CA PRO A 271 8.27 -21.12 11.35
C PRO A 271 8.12 -20.19 12.56
N GLY A 272 9.18 -20.01 13.35
CA GLY A 272 9.21 -19.08 14.48
C GLY A 272 9.05 -17.62 14.05
N ALA A 273 9.79 -17.19 13.02
CA ALA A 273 9.65 -15.87 12.43
C ALA A 273 8.25 -15.64 11.87
N ARG A 274 7.69 -16.63 11.15
CA ARG A 274 6.31 -16.59 10.66
C ARG A 274 5.31 -16.41 11.79
N LYS A 275 5.43 -17.17 12.88
CA LYS A 275 4.57 -17.05 14.07
C LYS A 275 4.64 -15.65 14.69
N ARG A 276 5.83 -15.05 14.78
CA ARG A 276 5.98 -13.67 15.29
C ARG A 276 5.34 -12.65 14.34
N LEU A 277 5.53 -12.79 13.03
CA LEU A 277 4.90 -11.92 12.04
C LEU A 277 3.36 -12.03 12.04
N THR A 278 2.79 -13.23 12.20
CA THR A 278 1.34 -13.40 12.35
C THR A 278 0.80 -12.72 13.61
N ARG A 279 1.53 -12.74 14.73
CA ARG A 279 1.15 -11.94 15.91
C ARG A 279 1.18 -10.44 15.63
N LEU A 280 2.17 -9.98 14.86
CA LEU A 280 2.24 -8.58 14.42
C LEU A 280 1.07 -8.23 13.49
N GLU A 281 0.62 -9.13 12.61
CA GLU A 281 -0.59 -8.92 11.79
C GLU A 281 -1.82 -8.62 12.65
N THR A 282 -2.01 -9.39 13.74
CA THR A 282 -3.12 -9.17 14.68
C THR A 282 -2.98 -7.83 15.41
N VAL A 283 -1.81 -7.49 15.91
CA VAL A 283 -1.62 -6.25 16.69
C VAL A 283 -1.72 -5.01 15.80
N LEU A 284 -1.16 -5.05 14.58
CA LEU A 284 -1.24 -3.96 13.60
C LEU A 284 -2.60 -3.87 12.93
N GLN A 285 -3.44 -4.91 13.05
CA GLN A 285 -4.67 -5.05 12.28
C GLN A 285 -4.45 -4.99 10.76
N ARG A 286 -3.32 -5.52 10.28
CA ARG A 286 -2.91 -5.47 8.87
C ARG A 286 -2.34 -6.79 8.42
N SER A 287 -2.58 -7.13 7.14
CA SER A 287 -1.89 -8.25 6.48
C SER A 287 -0.42 -7.91 6.25
N LEU A 288 0.48 -8.81 6.61
CA LEU A 288 1.93 -8.70 6.37
C LEU A 288 2.42 -9.80 5.44
N LEU A 289 1.96 -11.03 5.67
CA LEU A 289 2.46 -12.24 5.03
C LEU A 289 1.73 -12.59 3.74
N ARG A 290 0.53 -12.04 3.53
CA ARG A 290 -0.28 -12.28 2.33
C ARG A 290 -0.53 -10.96 1.58
N PRO A 291 -0.40 -10.94 0.24
CA PRO A 291 -0.77 -9.78 -0.55
C PRO A 291 -2.29 -9.58 -0.60
N PRO A 292 -2.81 -8.33 -0.61
CA PRO A 292 -2.09 -7.08 -0.37
C PRO A 292 -1.56 -6.97 1.06
N SER A 293 -0.30 -6.52 1.18
CA SER A 293 0.47 -6.48 2.43
C SER A 293 0.81 -5.04 2.80
N ALA A 294 0.79 -4.71 4.09
CA ALA A 294 1.15 -3.40 4.64
C ALA A 294 2.68 -3.15 4.68
N ARG A 295 3.49 -4.02 4.07
CA ARG A 295 4.96 -3.91 4.08
C ARG A 295 5.49 -2.57 3.58
N TYR A 296 4.82 -1.94 2.60
CA TYR A 296 5.24 -0.65 2.05
C TYR A 296 4.95 0.48 3.03
N ASP A 297 3.74 0.53 3.59
CA ASP A 297 3.36 1.49 4.64
C ASP A 297 4.29 1.39 5.85
N LEU A 298 4.62 0.16 6.28
CA LEU A 298 5.50 -0.05 7.42
C LEU A 298 6.95 0.32 7.13
N TRP A 299 7.42 0.13 5.88
CA TRP A 299 8.72 0.64 5.48
C TRP A 299 8.75 2.18 5.53
N LEU A 300 7.72 2.85 4.99
CA LEU A 300 7.61 4.32 4.99
C LEU A 300 7.55 4.87 6.43
N ALA A 301 6.77 4.24 7.30
CA ALA A 301 6.65 4.64 8.70
C ALA A 301 7.97 4.50 9.47
N LEU A 302 8.66 3.37 9.30
CA LEU A 302 9.97 3.15 9.93
C LEU A 302 11.01 4.15 9.40
N ARG A 303 11.04 4.39 8.09
CA ARG A 303 11.96 5.37 7.48
C ARG A 303 11.71 6.79 8.00
N SER A 304 10.45 7.21 8.13
CA SER A 304 10.08 8.51 8.70
C SER A 304 10.62 8.69 10.13
N ARG A 305 10.45 7.66 11.00
CA ARG A 305 11.00 7.67 12.36
C ARG A 305 12.53 7.70 12.39
N ASP A 306 13.19 6.92 11.53
CA ASP A 306 14.65 6.89 11.48
C ASP A 306 15.23 8.25 11.03
N LEU A 307 14.58 8.93 10.08
CA LEU A 307 14.93 10.30 9.67
C LEU A 307 14.73 11.33 10.80
N ALA A 308 13.65 11.21 11.57
CA ALA A 308 13.41 12.08 12.72
C ALA A 308 14.46 11.88 13.81
N ALA A 309 14.83 10.64 14.11
CA ALA A 309 15.87 10.31 15.08
C ALA A 309 17.25 10.84 14.65
N ALA A 310 17.60 10.71 13.37
CA ALA A 310 18.85 11.25 12.84
C ALA A 310 18.91 12.79 12.92
N ALA A 311 17.81 13.48 12.62
CA ALA A 311 17.72 14.94 12.75
C ALA A 311 17.85 15.39 14.21
N GLN A 312 17.26 14.67 15.16
CA GLN A 312 17.37 14.99 16.58
C GLN A 312 18.78 14.76 17.12
N ALA A 313 19.45 13.68 16.71
CA ALA A 313 20.85 13.43 17.07
C ALA A 313 21.78 14.53 16.56
N ALA A 314 21.55 15.03 15.34
CA ALA A 314 22.32 16.14 14.76
C ALA A 314 22.08 17.49 15.44
N GLN A 315 20.97 17.68 16.17
CA GLN A 315 20.69 18.89 16.94
C GLN A 315 21.36 18.89 18.32
N ILE A 316 21.74 17.71 18.83
CA ILE A 316 22.34 17.52 20.16
C ILE A 316 23.87 17.44 20.07
N ALA A 317 24.42 17.08 18.91
CA ALA A 317 25.86 17.03 18.61
C ALA A 317 26.41 18.42 18.24
#